data_AF-A0A109DCB1-F1
#
_entry.id   AF-A0A109DCB1-F1
#
_cell.length_a   1.000
_cell.length_b   1.000
_cell.length_c   1.000
_cell.angle_alpha   90.00
_cell.angle_beta   90.00
_cell.angle_gamma   90.00
#
_symmetry.space_group_name_H-M   'P 1'
#
loop_
_entity.id
_entity.type
_entity.pdbx_description
1 polymer ?
#
loop_
_entity_poly.entity_id
_entity_poly.type
_entity_poly.pdbx_seq_one_letter_code
_entity_poly.pdbx_strand_id
1 'polypeptide(L)' 'KNIDTYERGRSLDSVINQYLGTVKPMYNQFIEPTKRYADIIVPEGGENDVAIDMLTTKLQSVLK' A
#
# COMPACT_ATOMS: atom_id res chain seq x y z
N LYS A 1 -9.40 0.05 -9.86
CA LYS A 1 -10.73 0.57 -9.44
C LYS A 1 -10.50 1.87 -8.67
N ASN A 2 -10.78 3.04 -9.24
CA ASN A 2 -10.47 4.34 -8.60
C ASN A 2 -11.52 4.65 -7.53
N ILE A 3 -11.22 4.29 -6.28
CA ILE A 3 -12.10 4.43 -5.11
C ILE A 3 -12.56 5.89 -4.92
N ASP A 4 -11.68 6.87 -5.17
CA ASP A 4 -11.98 8.30 -4.99
C ASP A 4 -13.04 8.86 -5.96
N THR A 5 -13.12 8.35 -7.19
CA THR A 5 -14.17 8.76 -8.15
C THR A 5 -15.46 7.98 -7.97
N TYR A 6 -15.38 6.68 -7.63
CA TYR A 6 -16.55 5.80 -7.58
C TYR A 6 -17.32 5.87 -6.25
N GLU A 7 -16.67 6.16 -5.12
CA GLU A 7 -17.32 6.17 -3.80
C GLU A 7 -17.50 7.58 -3.21
N ARG A 8 -16.80 8.60 -3.73
CA ARG A 8 -16.79 9.96 -3.14
C ARG A 8 -17.20 11.09 -4.07
N GLY A 9 -17.50 10.80 -5.34
CA GLY A 9 -18.03 11.79 -6.29
C GLY A 9 -17.08 12.95 -6.62
N ARG A 10 -15.77 12.79 -6.44
CA ARG A 10 -14.78 13.84 -6.74
C ARG A 10 -14.43 13.89 -8.22
N SER A 11 -14.16 15.09 -8.74
CA SER A 11 -13.64 15.26 -10.10
C SER A 11 -12.20 14.75 -10.21
N LEU A 12 -11.85 14.20 -11.38
CA LEU A 12 -10.53 13.63 -11.65
C LEU A 12 -9.39 14.61 -11.32
N ASP A 13 -9.57 15.89 -11.67
CA ASP A 13 -8.60 16.96 -11.42
C ASP A 13 -8.38 17.21 -9.92
N SER A 14 -9.42 17.09 -9.10
CA SER A 14 -9.29 17.24 -7.64
C SER A 14 -8.43 16.13 -7.04
N VAL A 15 -8.59 14.90 -7.54
CA VAL A 15 -7.81 13.73 -7.09
C VAL A 15 -6.34 13.87 -7.48
N ILE A 16 -6.06 14.30 -8.72
CA ILE A 16 -4.69 14.51 -9.20
C ILE A 16 -4.00 15.59 -8.36
N ASN A 17 -4.67 16.73 -8.15
CA ASN A 17 -4.11 17.83 -7.37
C ASN A 17 -3.85 17.45 -5.91
N GLN A 18 -4.76 16.69 -5.27
CA GLN A 18 -4.54 16.21 -3.91
C GLN A 18 -3.38 15.21 -3.85
N TYR A 19 -3.33 14.26 -4.77
CA TYR A 19 -2.27 13.26 -4.79
C TYR A 19 -0.89 13.89 -4.98
N LEU A 20 -0.76 14.80 -5.95
CA LEU A 20 0.51 15.48 -6.23
C LEU A 20 0.89 16.51 -5.17
N GLY A 21 -0.09 17.23 -4.61
CA GLY A 21 0.15 18.34 -3.68
C GLY A 21 0.49 17.91 -2.26
N THR A 22 -0.08 16.80 -1.77
CA THR A 22 0.11 16.38 -0.37
C THR A 22 0.54 14.93 -0.23
N VAL A 23 -0.11 14.00 -0.93
CA VAL A 23 0.13 12.56 -0.71
C VAL A 23 1.52 12.14 -1.18
N LYS A 24 1.92 12.55 -2.39
CA LYS A 24 3.22 12.16 -2.97
C LYS A 24 4.42 12.74 -2.21
N PRO A 25 4.46 14.05 -1.85
CA PRO A 25 5.54 14.59 -1.03
C PRO A 25 5.65 13.88 0.33
N MET A 26 4.52 13.64 0.99
CA MET A 26 4.50 12.95 2.29
C MET A 26 4.95 11.50 2.18
N TYR A 27 4.57 10.80 1.11
CA TYR A 27 5.04 9.45 0.83
C TYR A 27 6.57 9.42 0.71
N ASN A 28 7.15 10.27 -0.15
CA ASN A 28 8.60 10.30 -0.36
C ASN A 28 9.36 10.72 0.91
N GLN A 29 8.80 11.64 1.70
CA GLN A 29 9.48 12.15 2.88
C GLN A 29 9.42 11.19 4.08
N PHE A 30 8.31 10.44 4.24
CA PHE A 30 8.07 9.67 5.47
C PHE A 30 7.80 8.18 5.25
N ILE A 31 7.22 7.77 4.12
CA ILE A 31 6.85 6.36 3.87
C ILE A 31 7.96 5.63 3.10
N GLU A 32 8.52 6.24 2.05
CA GLU A 32 9.58 5.63 1.25
C GLU A 32 10.82 5.28 2.10
N PRO A 33 11.31 6.14 3.02
CA PRO A 33 12.47 5.82 3.85
C PRO A 33 12.22 4.67 4.82
N THR A 34 10.97 4.38 5.21
CA THR A 34 10.69 3.31 6.18
C THR A 34 10.76 1.92 5.55
N LYS A 35 10.66 1.83 4.22
CA LYS A 35 10.81 0.58 3.45
C LYS A 35 12.15 -0.12 3.73
N ARG A 36 13.19 0.62 4.08
CA ARG A 36 14.52 0.07 4.41
C ARG A 36 14.55 -0.77 5.69
N TYR A 37 13.56 -0.61 6.57
CA TYR A 37 13.46 -1.33 7.84
C TYR A 37 12.57 -2.58 7.74
N ALA A 38 11.99 -2.84 6.56
CA ALA A 38 11.20 -4.05 6.36
C ALA A 38 12.11 -5.27 6.20
N ASP A 39 11.84 -6.33 6.95
CA ASP A 39 12.54 -7.61 6.80
C ASP A 39 12.22 -8.28 5.46
N ILE A 40 10.98 -8.09 4.98
CA ILE A 40 10.47 -8.67 3.73
C ILE A 40 9.64 -7.61 3.00
N ILE A 41 9.82 -7.50 1.68
CA ILE A 41 9.01 -6.68 0.80
C ILE A 41 8.16 -7.61 -0.07
N VAL A 42 6.84 -7.45 -0.01
CA VAL A 42 5.89 -8.23 -0.82
C VAL A 42 5.46 -7.41 -2.05
N PRO A 43 5.86 -7.80 -3.28
CA PRO A 43 5.35 -7.17 -4.49
C PRO A 43 3.91 -7.62 -4.79
N GLU A 44 3.19 -6.84 -5.60
CA GLU A 44 1.82 -7.12 -6.08
C GLU A 44 0.73 -7.13 -5.00
N GLY A 45 1.09 -6.86 -3.75
CA GLY A 45 0.15 -6.61 -2.65
C GLY A 45 -0.81 -7.78 -2.45
N GLY A 46 -2.11 -7.51 -2.62
CA GLY A 46 -3.20 -8.47 -2.34
C GLY A 46 -3.42 -9.54 -3.40
N GLU A 47 -2.75 -9.47 -4.55
CA GLU A 47 -2.86 -10.49 -5.61
C GLU A 47 -1.75 -11.56 -5.53
N ASN A 48 -0.79 -11.37 -4.61
CA ASN A 48 0.31 -12.30 -4.41
C ASN A 48 -0.07 -13.40 -3.42
N ASP A 49 -0.87 -14.36 -3.88
CA ASP A 49 -1.33 -15.51 -3.08
C ASP A 49 -0.16 -16.28 -2.43
N VAL A 50 0.97 -16.38 -3.12
CA VAL A 50 2.18 -17.07 -2.63
C VAL A 50 2.76 -16.36 -1.41
N ALA A 51 2.87 -15.03 -1.45
CA ALA A 51 3.38 -14.26 -0.31
C ALA A 51 2.42 -14.29 0.89
N ILE A 52 1.11 -14.25 0.63
CA ILE A 52 0.07 -14.34 1.67
C ILE A 52 0.12 -15.70 2.36
N ASP A 53 0.26 -16.79 1.60
CA ASP A 53 0.35 -18.14 2.16
C ASP A 53 1.64 -18.33 2.99
N MET A 54 2.77 -17.81 2.50
CA MET A 54 4.04 -17.84 3.25
C MET A 54 3.94 -17.10 4.59
N LEU A 55 3.32 -15.92 4.62
CA LEU A 55 3.08 -15.17 5.85
C LEU A 55 2.15 -15.92 6.80
N THR A 56 1.06 -16.49 6.27
CA THR A 56 0.07 -17.25 7.06
C THR A 56 0.70 -18.48 7.69
N THR A 57 1.50 -19.22 6.91
CA THR A 57 2.25 -20.39 7.39
C THR A 57 3.24 -20.00 8.49
N LYS A 58 3.96 -18.89 8.33
CA LYS A 58 4.89 -18.40 9.36
C LYS A 58 4.16 -18.01 10.65
N LEU A 59 3.01 -17.34 10.56
CA LEU A 59 2.18 -16.99 11.71
C LEU A 59 1.67 -18.23 12.44
N GLN A 60 1.15 -19.22 11.71
CA GLN A 60 0.70 -20.49 12.29
C GLN A 60 1.83 -21.25 12.99
N SER A 61 3.05 -21.22 12.43
CA SER A 61 4.24 -21.83 13.03
C SER A 61 4.71 -21.14 14.31
N VAL A 62 4.37 -19.86 14.53
CA VAL A 62 4.77 -19.10 15.72
C VAL A 62 3.72 -19.19 16.83
N LEU A 63 2.45 -19.41 16.47
CA LEU A 63 1.33 -19.53 17.42
C LEU A 63 1.12 -20.95 17.96
N LYS A 64 1.72 -21.96 17.34
CA LYS A 64 1.80 -23.35 17.86
C LYS A 64 3.05 -23.53 18.70
#